data_AF-A0A966QLE7-F1
#
_entry.id   AF-A0A966QLE7-F1
#
_cell.length_a   1.000
_cell.length_b   1.000
_cell.length_c   1.000
_cell.angle_alpha   90.00
_cell.angle_beta   90.00
_cell.angle_gamma   90.00
#
_symmetry.space_group_name_H-M   'P 1'
#
loop_
_entity.id
_entity.type
_entity.pdbx_description
1 polymer ?
#
loop_
_entity_poly.entity_id
_entity_poly.type
_entity_poly.pdbx_seq_one_letter_code
_entity_poly.pdbx_strand_id
1 'polypeptide(L)'
;MAFAHLIRVWHERNGWSHRVLPALAETLDLGRVHNSQLSMLRNGKLASPGPEVFLALGRINQLLAAEARGGRLSEGLRQRLADQPELLAALEASSQPVQGSGGPVLGPGELLEVFVGQRQPPAAFDLRIGETEAAALSAALAKVFTAGQPWRLCREQLLA
;
A
#
# COMPACT_ATOMS: atom_id res chain seq x y z
N MET A 1 -9.58 -10.54 2.78
CA MET A 1 -10.08 -9.68 1.69
C MET A 1 -8.89 -8.99 1.02
N ALA A 2 -8.77 -9.10 -0.31
CA ALA A 2 -7.61 -8.58 -1.07
C ALA A 2 -7.41 -7.06 -0.90
N PHE A 3 -8.50 -6.28 -0.86
CA PHE A 3 -8.43 -4.82 -0.68
C PHE A 3 -7.92 -4.39 0.70
N ALA A 4 -8.35 -5.05 1.77
CA ALA A 4 -7.87 -4.78 3.12
C ALA A 4 -6.35 -4.93 3.22
N HIS A 5 -5.85 -5.98 2.57
CA HIS A 5 -4.43 -6.26 2.47
C HIS A 5 -3.69 -5.19 1.64
N LEU A 6 -4.24 -4.79 0.49
CA LEU A 6 -3.69 -3.68 -0.32
C LEU A 6 -3.51 -2.41 0.53
N ILE A 7 -4.53 -2.00 1.28
CA ILE A 7 -4.46 -0.80 2.13
C ILE A 7 -3.40 -0.96 3.21
N ARG A 8 -3.27 -2.15 3.81
CA ARG A 8 -2.26 -2.43 4.83
C ARG A 8 -0.85 -2.32 4.25
N VAL A 9 -0.58 -3.01 3.14
CA VAL A 9 0.73 -3.01 2.47
C VAL A 9 1.09 -1.62 1.98
N TRP A 10 0.11 -0.83 1.52
CA TRP A 10 0.35 0.56 1.12
C TRP A 10 0.85 1.43 2.27
N HIS A 11 0.28 1.29 3.47
CA HIS A 11 0.80 1.97 4.66
C HIS A 11 2.17 1.43 5.07
N GLU A 12 2.34 0.11 5.12
CA GLU A 12 3.60 -0.54 5.54
C GLU A 12 4.77 -0.12 4.65
N ARG A 13 4.59 -0.10 3.33
CA ARG A 13 5.62 0.34 2.36
C ARG A 13 6.05 1.78 2.54
N ASN A 14 5.14 2.61 3.03
CA ASN A 14 5.40 4.03 3.26
C ASN A 14 5.77 4.34 4.72
N GLY A 15 5.78 3.35 5.62
CA GLY A 15 5.95 3.59 7.05
C GLY A 15 4.85 4.46 7.67
N TRP A 16 3.68 4.52 7.03
CA TRP A 16 2.61 5.44 7.42
C TRP A 16 1.77 4.92 8.58
N SER A 17 1.38 5.85 9.45
CA SER A 17 0.30 5.61 10.41
C SER A 17 -1.05 5.56 9.70
N HIS A 18 -2.06 4.97 10.36
CA HIS A 18 -3.43 4.89 9.83
C HIS A 18 -4.11 6.25 9.63
N ARG A 19 -3.47 7.36 10.04
CA ARG A 19 -4.00 8.72 9.94
C ARG A 19 -3.53 9.47 8.69
N VAL A 20 -2.52 8.96 7.97
CA VAL A 20 -1.93 9.66 6.83
C VAL A 20 -2.94 9.83 5.69
N LEU A 21 -3.58 8.74 5.22
CA LEU A 21 -4.55 8.85 4.12
C LEU A 21 -5.78 9.71 4.47
N PRO A 22 -6.39 9.60 5.68
CA PRO A 22 -7.48 10.48 6.08
C PRO A 22 -7.05 11.94 6.17
N ALA A 23 -5.87 12.21 6.73
CA ALA A 23 -5.33 13.57 6.80
C ALA A 23 -5.10 14.14 5.39
N LEU A 24 -4.49 13.39 4.47
CA LEU A 24 -4.31 13.84 3.08
C LEU A 24 -5.63 14.14 2.39
N ALA A 25 -6.65 13.31 2.61
CA ALA A 25 -7.97 13.52 2.02
C ALA A 25 -8.58 14.86 2.49
N GLU A 26 -8.44 15.15 3.78
CA GLU A 26 -8.95 16.36 4.43
C GLU A 26 -8.15 17.61 4.05
N THR A 27 -6.83 17.60 4.21
CA THR A 27 -5.96 18.77 3.96
C THR A 27 -5.99 19.22 2.51
N LEU A 28 -6.11 18.28 1.58
CA LEU A 28 -6.05 18.56 0.14
C LEU A 28 -7.44 18.54 -0.53
N ASP A 29 -8.52 18.45 0.26
CA ASP A 29 -9.91 18.35 -0.20
C ASP A 29 -10.12 17.30 -1.31
N LEU A 30 -9.49 16.13 -1.15
CA LEU A 30 -9.52 15.06 -2.15
C LEU A 30 -10.77 14.18 -2.01
N GLY A 31 -11.51 14.32 -0.91
CA GLY A 31 -12.72 13.57 -0.62
C GLY A 31 -12.87 13.30 0.87
N ARG A 32 -13.84 12.46 1.25
CA ARG A 32 -14.12 12.16 2.65
C ARG A 32 -13.77 10.72 2.96
N VAL A 33 -12.80 10.52 3.86
CA VAL A 33 -12.52 9.22 4.47
C VAL A 33 -12.26 9.42 5.96
N HIS A 34 -13.07 8.78 6.80
CA HIS A 34 -12.87 8.86 8.25
C HIS A 34 -11.83 7.84 8.72
N ASN A 35 -11.10 8.18 9.78
CA ASN A 35 -10.12 7.28 10.43
C ASN A 35 -10.72 5.90 10.76
N SER A 36 -11.98 5.88 11.24
CA SER A 36 -12.70 4.63 11.55
C SER A 36 -12.97 3.79 10.30
N GLN A 37 -13.38 4.40 9.18
CA GLN A 37 -13.61 3.71 7.92
C GLN A 37 -12.32 3.08 7.40
N LEU A 38 -11.21 3.83 7.42
CA LEU A 38 -9.92 3.30 6.97
C LEU A 38 -9.42 2.17 7.86
N SER A 39 -9.59 2.29 9.18
CA SER A 39 -9.29 1.21 10.13
C SER A 39 -10.13 -0.04 9.87
N MET A 40 -11.44 0.11 9.64
CA MET A 40 -12.32 -1.00 9.30
C MET A 40 -11.96 -1.63 7.95
N LEU A 41 -11.61 -0.84 6.94
CA LEU A 41 -11.16 -1.32 5.62
C LEU A 41 -9.87 -2.12 5.74
N ARG A 42 -8.87 -1.60 6.44
CA ARG A 42 -7.57 -2.27 6.65
C ARG A 42 -7.73 -3.62 7.36
N ASN A 43 -8.74 -3.74 8.22
CA ASN A 43 -9.05 -4.97 8.95
C ASN A 43 -10.09 -5.85 8.25
N GLY A 44 -10.57 -5.48 7.05
CA GLY A 44 -11.57 -6.25 6.31
C GLY A 44 -12.96 -6.29 6.97
N LYS A 45 -13.27 -5.36 7.86
CA LYS A 45 -14.53 -5.28 8.62
C LYS A 45 -15.57 -4.37 7.96
N LEU A 46 -15.18 -3.54 7.00
CA LEU A 46 -16.11 -2.65 6.30
C LEU A 46 -16.73 -3.38 5.10
N ALA A 47 -17.98 -3.81 5.24
CA ALA A 47 -18.69 -4.55 4.20
C ALA A 47 -19.17 -3.65 3.04
N SER A 48 -19.60 -2.43 3.35
CA SER A 48 -20.20 -1.50 2.36
C SER A 48 -19.64 -0.07 2.53
N PRO A 49 -18.38 0.19 2.11
CA PRO A 49 -17.86 1.54 2.00
C PRO A 49 -18.68 2.38 1.00
N GLY A 50 -18.92 3.65 1.33
CA GLY A 50 -19.47 4.61 0.38
C GLY A 50 -18.49 4.90 -0.77
N PRO A 51 -18.99 5.33 -1.95
CA PRO A 51 -18.16 5.66 -3.11
C PRO A 51 -17.11 6.73 -2.82
N GLU A 52 -17.36 7.62 -1.86
CA GLU A 52 -16.48 8.72 -1.45
C GLU A 52 -15.12 8.21 -0.97
N VAL A 53 -15.09 7.03 -0.34
CA VAL A 53 -13.84 6.44 0.14
C VAL A 53 -12.93 6.06 -1.02
N PHE A 54 -13.48 5.45 -2.08
CA PHE A 54 -12.70 5.09 -3.27
C PHE A 54 -12.28 6.33 -4.06
N LEU A 55 -13.12 7.35 -4.11
CA LEU A 55 -12.78 8.65 -4.70
C LEU A 55 -11.59 9.29 -3.97
N ALA A 56 -11.64 9.38 -2.65
CA ALA A 56 -10.57 9.95 -1.84
C ALA A 56 -9.26 9.16 -2.03
N LEU A 57 -9.30 7.84 -1.86
CA LEU A 57 -8.11 6.99 -1.98
C LEU A 57 -7.52 7.01 -3.39
N GLY A 58 -8.36 6.96 -4.43
CA GLY A 58 -7.91 7.00 -5.82
C GLY A 58 -7.29 8.34 -6.20
N ARG A 59 -7.88 9.46 -5.74
CA ARG A 59 -7.31 10.80 -5.94
C ARG A 59 -5.99 10.99 -5.20
N ILE A 60 -5.87 10.49 -3.96
CA ILE A 60 -4.59 10.47 -3.24
C ILE A 60 -3.56 9.68 -4.04
N ASN A 61 -3.92 8.48 -4.52
CA ASN A 61 -2.99 7.64 -5.26
C ASN A 61 -2.48 8.32 -6.55
N GLN A 62 -3.38 8.98 -7.28
CA GLN A 62 -3.05 9.78 -8.47
C GLN A 62 -2.19 11.00 -8.13
N LEU A 63 -2.48 11.70 -7.03
CA LEU A 63 -1.69 12.83 -6.56
C LEU A 63 -0.26 12.40 -6.23
N LEU A 64 -0.07 11.28 -5.52
CA LEU A 64 1.27 10.76 -5.23
C LEU A 64 2.03 10.40 -6.51
N ALA A 65 1.36 9.78 -7.49
CA ALA A 65 1.98 9.47 -8.78
C ALA A 65 2.41 10.74 -9.57
N ALA A 66 1.64 11.82 -9.44
CA ALA A 66 1.92 13.07 -10.11
C ALA A 66 3.00 13.89 -9.38
N GLU A 67 2.92 13.97 -8.06
CA GLU A 67 3.63 14.96 -7.24
C GLU A 67 4.67 14.38 -6.28
N ALA A 68 4.77 13.05 -6.14
CA ALA A 68 5.76 12.38 -5.29
C ALA A 68 6.71 11.46 -6.10
N ARG A 69 7.23 11.97 -7.22
CA ARG A 69 8.05 11.18 -8.15
C ARG A 69 9.48 11.00 -7.66
N GLY A 70 9.98 9.77 -7.74
CA GLY A 70 11.38 9.46 -7.39
C GLY A 70 11.72 9.74 -5.92
N GLY A 71 10.74 9.64 -5.01
CA GLY A 71 10.93 9.91 -3.59
C GLY A 71 11.06 11.40 -3.25
N ARG A 72 10.68 12.30 -4.16
CA ARG A 72 10.67 13.74 -3.91
C ARG A 72 9.28 14.30 -4.11
N LEU A 73 8.83 15.10 -3.14
CA LEU A 73 7.58 15.84 -3.25
C LEU A 73 7.77 17.08 -4.14
N SER A 74 6.73 17.42 -4.89
CA SER A 74 6.63 18.68 -5.62
C SER A 74 6.64 19.85 -4.65
N GLU A 75 7.15 21.00 -5.10
CA GLU A 75 7.14 22.21 -4.28
C GLU A 75 5.70 22.68 -3.96
N GLY A 76 4.79 22.55 -4.93
CA GLY A 76 3.37 22.88 -4.73
C GLY A 76 2.67 21.99 -3.70
N LEU A 77 3.06 20.71 -3.60
CA LEU A 77 2.55 19.82 -2.55
C LEU A 77 3.11 20.19 -1.18
N ARG A 78 4.42 20.50 -1.09
CA ARG A 78 5.03 20.96 0.17
C ARG A 78 4.35 22.20 0.71
N GLN A 79 4.10 23.19 -0.16
CA GLN A 79 3.44 24.45 0.24
C GLN A 79 2.02 24.23 0.75
N ARG A 80 1.23 23.38 0.08
CA ARG A 80 -0.13 23.04 0.54
C ARG A 80 -0.16 22.27 1.87
N LEU A 81 0.93 21.60 2.21
CA LEU A 81 1.07 20.83 3.45
C LEU A 81 1.91 21.53 4.52
N ALA A 82 2.28 22.80 4.30
CA ALA A 82 3.16 23.56 5.20
C ALA A 82 2.61 23.65 6.63
N ASP A 83 1.28 23.76 6.77
CA ASP A 83 0.60 23.84 8.07
C ASP A 83 0.43 22.47 8.76
N GLN A 84 0.86 21.37 8.12
CA GLN A 84 0.80 20.01 8.64
C GLN A 84 2.19 19.34 8.63
N PRO A 85 3.12 19.76 9.50
CA PRO A 85 4.51 19.30 9.47
C PRO A 85 4.66 17.79 9.70
N GLU A 86 3.81 17.17 10.52
CA GLU A 86 3.82 15.72 10.72
C GLU A 86 3.43 14.95 9.45
N LEU A 87 2.45 15.46 8.69
CA LEU A 87 2.00 14.86 7.46
C LEU A 87 3.04 15.01 6.36
N LEU A 88 3.64 16.20 6.26
CA LEU A 88 4.74 16.47 5.35
C LEU A 88 5.93 15.54 5.61
N ALA A 89 6.36 15.41 6.87
CA ALA A 89 7.46 14.52 7.24
C ALA A 89 7.18 13.05 6.88
N ALA A 90 5.95 12.58 7.06
CA ALA A 90 5.55 11.23 6.66
C ALA A 90 5.63 11.01 5.14
N LEU A 91 5.24 11.99 4.33
CA LEU A 91 5.34 11.93 2.88
C LEU A 91 6.78 12.05 2.35
N GLU A 92 7.61 12.84 3.03
CA GLU A 92 9.04 12.99 2.70
C GLU A 92 9.84 11.73 3.03
N ALA A 93 9.46 11.02 4.11
CA ALA A 93 10.03 9.72 4.43
C ALA A 93 9.70 8.68 3.35
N SER A 94 8.44 8.60 2.91
CA SER A 94 8.04 7.76 1.78
C SER A 94 6.65 8.15 1.27
N SER A 95 6.48 8.11 -0.05
CA SER A 95 5.25 8.54 -0.74
C SER A 95 4.95 7.74 -2.00
N GLN A 96 5.25 6.44 -1.94
CA GLN A 96 5.03 5.49 -3.02
C GLN A 96 3.52 5.27 -3.28
N PRO A 97 3.05 5.50 -4.52
CA PRO A 97 1.68 5.16 -4.90
C PRO A 97 1.48 3.65 -5.03
N VAL A 98 0.22 3.23 -4.99
CA VAL A 98 -0.23 1.88 -5.40
C VAL A 98 -0.21 1.81 -6.91
N GLN A 99 0.83 1.16 -7.44
CA GLN A 99 1.05 0.98 -8.88
C GLN A 99 1.41 -0.48 -9.21
N GLY A 100 1.01 -0.91 -10.41
CA GLY A 100 1.42 -2.19 -10.98
C GLY A 100 2.71 -2.11 -11.79
N SER A 101 3.17 -3.24 -12.31
CA SER A 101 4.38 -3.35 -13.12
C SER A 101 4.21 -2.57 -14.44
N GLY A 102 4.66 -1.32 -14.47
CA GLY A 102 4.69 -0.47 -15.69
C GLY A 102 3.35 0.15 -16.12
N GLY A 103 2.29 0.01 -15.33
CA GLY A 103 0.96 0.56 -15.63
C GLY A 103 0.64 1.86 -14.87
N PRO A 104 -0.46 2.56 -15.24
CA PRO A 104 -0.97 3.69 -14.48
C PRO A 104 -1.34 3.27 -13.05
N VAL A 105 -1.29 4.24 -12.14
CA VAL A 105 -1.70 4.01 -10.74
C VAL A 105 -3.21 3.79 -10.65
N LEU A 106 -3.65 3.02 -9.66
CA LEU A 106 -5.08 2.75 -9.48
C LEU A 106 -5.85 4.04 -9.16
N GLY A 107 -6.80 4.40 -10.02
CA GLY A 107 -7.79 5.44 -9.78
C GLY A 107 -8.99 4.95 -8.95
N PRO A 108 -9.99 5.82 -8.72
CA PRO A 108 -11.15 5.49 -7.88
C PRO A 108 -11.93 4.25 -8.33
N GLY A 109 -12.25 4.15 -9.62
CA GLY A 109 -13.00 3.01 -10.17
C GLY A 109 -12.24 1.70 -10.05
N GLU A 110 -10.93 1.74 -10.25
CA GLU A 110 -10.07 0.55 -10.19
C GLU A 110 -9.88 0.06 -8.75
N LEU A 111 -9.82 0.98 -7.79
CA LEU A 111 -9.84 0.63 -6.37
C LEU A 111 -11.18 0.00 -5.96
N LEU A 112 -12.30 0.51 -6.48
CA LEU A 112 -13.62 -0.10 -6.28
C LEU A 112 -13.66 -1.51 -6.87
N GLU A 113 -13.17 -1.71 -8.11
CA GLU A 113 -13.08 -3.03 -8.75
C GLU A 113 -12.25 -4.02 -7.92
N VAL A 114 -11.15 -3.58 -7.31
CA VAL A 114 -10.35 -4.44 -6.40
C VAL A 114 -11.12 -4.76 -5.12
N PHE A 115 -11.89 -3.82 -4.58
CA PHE A 115 -12.72 -4.05 -3.40
C PHE A 115 -13.82 -5.08 -3.65
N VAL A 116 -14.54 -4.98 -4.78
CA VAL A 116 -15.59 -5.94 -5.16
C VAL A 116 -15.04 -7.25 -5.73
N GLY A 117 -13.72 -7.37 -5.90
CA GLY A 117 -13.07 -8.57 -6.41
C GLY A 117 -13.14 -8.75 -7.94
N GLN A 118 -13.58 -7.74 -8.68
CA GLN A 118 -13.62 -7.75 -10.16
C GLN A 118 -12.22 -7.57 -10.77
N ARG A 119 -11.33 -6.88 -10.05
CA ARG A 119 -9.93 -6.69 -10.42
C ARG A 119 -9.02 -7.27 -9.33
N GLN A 120 -7.90 -7.86 -9.72
CA GLN A 120 -6.87 -8.26 -8.78
C GLN A 120 -6.03 -7.05 -8.36
N PRO A 121 -5.59 -6.96 -7.08
CA PRO A 121 -4.63 -5.93 -6.70
C PRO A 121 -3.34 -6.08 -7.53
N PRO A 122 -2.56 -5.00 -7.71
CA PRO A 122 -1.28 -5.09 -8.41
C PRO A 122 -0.40 -6.15 -7.73
N ALA A 123 0.39 -6.90 -8.49
CA ALA A 123 1.15 -8.06 -7.98
C ALA A 123 2.01 -7.73 -6.75
N ALA A 124 2.57 -6.52 -6.68
CA ALA A 124 3.35 -6.07 -5.53
C ALA A 124 2.52 -5.99 -4.22
N PHE A 125 1.20 -5.91 -4.32
CA PHE A 125 0.22 -5.84 -3.25
C PHE A 125 -0.63 -7.12 -3.16
N ASP A 126 -0.31 -8.14 -3.96
CA ASP A 126 -0.92 -9.46 -3.90
C ASP A 126 0.08 -10.45 -3.30
N LEU A 127 -0.16 -10.91 -2.09
CA LEU A 127 0.67 -11.93 -1.44
C LEU A 127 0.15 -13.36 -1.65
N ARG A 128 -0.88 -13.54 -2.48
CA ARG A 128 -1.31 -14.89 -2.86
C ARG A 128 -0.21 -15.50 -3.72
N ILE A 129 0.34 -16.60 -3.24
CA ILE A 129 1.32 -17.39 -3.99
C ILE A 129 0.56 -18.34 -4.89
N GLY A 130 0.73 -18.19 -6.20
CA GLY A 130 0.20 -19.12 -7.19
C GLY A 130 0.92 -20.48 -7.17
N GLU A 131 0.25 -21.55 -7.59
CA GLU A 131 0.85 -22.90 -7.64
C GLU A 131 2.14 -22.95 -8.47
N THR A 132 2.17 -22.19 -9.56
CA THR A 132 3.30 -22.17 -10.50
C THR A 132 4.55 -21.49 -9.95
N GLU A 133 4.40 -20.55 -9.00
CA GLU A 133 5.53 -19.83 -8.39
C GLU A 133 5.92 -20.39 -7.00
N ALA A 134 5.02 -21.16 -6.37
CA ALA A 134 5.21 -21.71 -5.03
C ALA A 134 6.53 -22.47 -4.86
N ALA A 135 6.83 -23.38 -5.80
CA ALA A 135 8.05 -24.19 -5.74
C ALA A 135 9.32 -23.34 -5.83
N ALA A 136 9.35 -22.37 -6.75
CA ALA A 136 10.49 -21.48 -6.94
C ALA A 136 10.72 -20.56 -5.73
N LEU A 137 9.65 -19.98 -5.19
CA LEU A 137 9.71 -19.14 -3.99
C LEU A 137 10.16 -19.93 -2.77
N SER A 138 9.63 -21.14 -2.57
CA SER A 138 10.05 -22.02 -1.47
C SER A 138 11.54 -22.38 -1.56
N ALA A 139 12.03 -22.73 -2.76
CA ALA A 139 13.44 -23.00 -2.98
C ALA A 139 14.33 -21.77 -2.76
N ALA A 140 13.90 -20.58 -3.18
CA ALA A 140 14.62 -19.34 -2.96
C ALA A 140 14.69 -18.99 -1.46
N LEU A 141 13.58 -19.08 -0.74
CA LEU A 141 13.53 -18.88 0.72
C LEU A 141 14.44 -19.86 1.45
N ALA A 142 14.43 -21.14 1.05
CA ALA A 142 15.33 -22.14 1.63
C ALA A 142 16.80 -21.72 1.48
N LYS A 143 17.22 -21.25 0.30
CA LYS A 143 18.59 -20.75 0.08
C LYS A 143 18.92 -19.54 0.96
N VAL A 144 17.98 -18.61 1.13
CA VAL A 144 18.17 -17.42 1.97
C VAL A 144 18.34 -17.84 3.42
N PHE A 145 17.45 -18.68 3.96
CA PHE A 145 17.52 -19.13 5.35
C PHE A 145 18.78 -19.93 5.63
N THR A 146 19.18 -20.83 4.71
CA THR A 146 20.38 -21.63 4.92
C THR A 146 21.67 -20.92 4.54
N ALA A 147 21.62 -19.66 4.07
CA ALA A 147 22.75 -18.95 3.46
C ALA A 147 23.49 -19.82 2.40
N GLY A 148 22.74 -20.63 1.66
CA GLY A 148 23.27 -21.58 0.68
C GLY A 148 23.87 -22.87 1.25
N GLN A 149 23.88 -23.06 2.57
CA GLN A 149 24.36 -24.29 3.20
C GLN A 149 23.32 -25.43 3.11
N PRO A 150 23.77 -26.70 3.10
CA PRO A 150 22.88 -27.84 3.29
C PRO A 150 22.15 -27.78 4.63
N TRP A 151 20.84 -28.05 4.64
CA TRP A 151 19.99 -28.01 5.83
C TRP A 151 20.59 -28.68 7.07
N ARG A 152 21.22 -29.85 6.89
CA ARG A 152 21.88 -30.62 7.97
C ARG A 152 22.96 -29.86 8.74
N LEU A 153 23.56 -28.82 8.15
CA LEU A 153 24.63 -28.03 8.76
C LEU A 153 24.14 -26.77 9.48
N CYS A 154 22.94 -26.27 9.13
CA CYS A 154 22.42 -25.01 9.65
C CYS A 154 21.10 -25.16 10.44
N ARG A 155 20.50 -26.37 10.48
CA ARG A 155 19.18 -26.60 11.12
C ARG A 155 19.15 -26.17 12.59
N GLU A 156 20.22 -26.43 13.35
CA GLU A 156 20.25 -26.19 14.80
C GLU A 156 20.31 -24.69 15.10
N GLN A 157 20.97 -23.92 14.24
CA GLN A 157 21.04 -22.47 14.34
C GLN A 157 19.74 -21.78 13.89
N LEU A 158 19.02 -22.37 12.92
CA LEU A 158 17.78 -21.80 12.39
C LEU A 158 16.52 -22.15 13.19
N LEU A 159 16.55 -23.24 13.95
CA LEU A 159 15.42 -23.70 14.77
C LEU A 159 15.54 -23.29 16.26
N ALA A 160 16.67 -22.72 16.67
CA ALA A 160 16.90 -22.16 18.00
C ALA A 160 16.30 -20.76 18.14
#